data_AF-A0A7S3U8L9-F1
#
_entry.id   AF-A0A7S3U8L9-F1
#
_cell.length_a   1.000
_cell.length_b   1.000
_cell.length_c   1.000
_cell.angle_alpha   90.00
_cell.angle_beta   90.00
_cell.angle_gamma   90.00
#
_symmetry.space_group_name_H-M   'P 1'
#
loop_
_entity.id
_entity.type
_entity.pdbx_description
1 polymer ?
#
loop_
_entity_poly.entity_id
_entity_poly.type
_entity_poly.pdbx_seq_one_letter_code
_entity_poly.pdbx_strand_id
1 'polypeptide(L)'
;MRMRETNGRMQRSARMDVGWRRRIRTRERRKEKRVAVAKVRGDGDGNQTVWRRDGNTNHAPGYGGTFALVMANAVMYALDHGIKWEMAKTMYLNHASWKWWQVVTSTFCHASWSHLSGNLFLLYIFGRLVEEEEGAFGVVMAYLICGAAASLASLVMLPRTSAQGFLGMGNAPVFSVGASGAVFGLFAVAVMVKMMKGFSFRKLLEAGILGQFVVEKLLGEVHMQANGGSLVAGASVNHIAHISGALAGVFLIFLLTRLPSDKDPSSTPSTAAP
;
A
#
# COMPACT_ATOMS: atom_id res chain seq x y z
N MET A 1 34.48 23.44 -48.50
CA MET A 1 34.09 22.07 -48.08
C MET A 1 32.84 21.99 -47.17
N ARG A 2 32.16 23.09 -46.78
CA ARG A 2 31.01 23.04 -45.83
C ARG A 2 29.60 22.99 -46.45
N MET A 3 29.44 23.10 -47.78
CA MET A 3 28.12 23.13 -48.44
C MET A 3 27.63 21.77 -48.99
N ARG A 4 28.48 20.74 -49.06
CA ARG A 4 28.08 19.41 -49.56
C ARG A 4 27.48 18.48 -48.49
N GLU A 5 27.73 18.74 -47.20
CA GLU A 5 27.24 17.87 -46.11
C GLU A 5 25.80 18.16 -45.67
N THR A 6 25.31 19.39 -45.85
CA THR A 6 23.95 19.79 -45.46
C THR A 6 22.89 19.20 -46.39
N ASN A 7 23.16 19.13 -47.71
CA ASN A 7 22.24 18.52 -48.70
C ASN A 7 22.01 17.01 -48.45
N GLY A 8 23.03 16.29 -47.98
CA GLY A 8 22.91 14.86 -47.66
C GLY A 8 22.06 14.56 -46.41
N ARG A 9 21.98 15.48 -45.44
CA ARG A 9 21.10 15.32 -44.25
C ARG A 9 19.64 15.60 -44.58
N MET A 10 19.34 16.59 -45.42
CA MET A 10 17.96 16.90 -45.83
C MET A 10 17.33 15.77 -46.68
N GLN A 11 18.08 15.17 -47.61
CA GLN A 11 17.55 14.06 -48.42
C GLN A 11 17.30 12.77 -47.61
N ARG A 12 18.06 12.53 -46.53
CA ARG A 12 17.85 11.37 -45.64
C ARG A 12 16.63 11.56 -44.72
N SER A 13 16.38 12.77 -44.24
CA SER A 13 15.19 13.11 -43.44
C SER A 13 13.89 12.93 -44.26
N ALA A 14 13.87 13.42 -45.50
CA ALA A 14 12.71 13.28 -46.39
C ALA A 14 12.39 11.82 -46.76
N ARG A 15 13.41 10.96 -46.93
CA ARG A 15 13.18 9.52 -47.20
C ARG A 15 12.64 8.75 -45.99
N MET A 16 12.98 9.13 -44.76
CA MET A 16 12.45 8.47 -43.56
C MET A 16 10.98 8.83 -43.29
N ASP A 17 10.55 10.07 -43.53
CA ASP A 17 9.17 10.52 -43.31
C ASP A 17 8.18 9.83 -44.28
N VAL A 18 8.59 9.63 -45.54
CA VAL A 18 7.77 8.89 -46.54
C VAL A 18 7.61 7.41 -46.15
N GLY A 19 8.67 6.78 -45.63
CA GLY A 19 8.65 5.38 -45.19
C GLY A 19 7.81 5.13 -43.92
N TRP A 20 7.74 6.11 -43.02
CA TRP A 20 6.91 6.04 -41.81
C TRP A 20 5.42 6.22 -42.13
N ARG A 21 5.09 7.21 -42.98
CA ARG A 21 3.70 7.46 -43.43
C ARG A 21 3.12 6.30 -44.24
N ARG A 22 3.95 5.56 -45.00
CA ARG A 22 3.53 4.34 -45.74
C ARG A 22 3.21 3.17 -44.80
N ARG A 23 3.93 3.05 -43.67
CA ARG A 23 3.72 2.01 -42.64
C ARG A 23 2.47 2.24 -41.79
N ILE A 24 2.11 3.48 -41.51
CA ILE A 24 0.85 3.79 -40.81
C ILE A 24 -0.35 3.49 -41.70
N ARG A 25 -0.33 3.91 -42.97
CA ARG A 25 -1.44 3.66 -43.91
C ARG A 25 -1.71 2.17 -44.16
N THR A 26 -0.68 1.32 -44.10
CA THR A 26 -0.84 -0.15 -44.25
C THR A 26 -1.39 -0.81 -42.98
N ARG A 27 -1.13 -0.25 -41.79
CA ARG A 27 -1.71 -0.74 -40.53
C ARG A 27 -3.20 -0.39 -40.41
N GLU A 28 -3.59 0.82 -40.80
CA GLU A 28 -4.99 1.28 -40.85
C GLU A 28 -5.84 0.40 -41.77
N ARG A 29 -5.38 0.16 -43.02
CA ARG A 29 -6.08 -0.73 -43.98
C ARG A 29 -6.22 -2.18 -43.51
N ARG A 30 -5.29 -2.70 -42.69
CA ARG A 30 -5.40 -4.04 -42.10
C ARG A 30 -6.44 -4.10 -40.99
N LYS A 31 -6.66 -3.02 -40.24
CA LYS A 31 -7.73 -2.92 -39.23
C LYS A 31 -9.10 -2.85 -39.90
N GLU A 32 -9.26 -2.02 -40.93
CA GLU A 32 -10.50 -1.92 -41.70
C GLU A 32 -10.88 -3.25 -42.35
N LYS A 33 -9.91 -3.96 -42.96
CA LYS A 33 -10.16 -5.29 -43.53
C LYS A 33 -10.57 -6.33 -42.48
N ARG A 34 -10.03 -6.28 -41.26
CA ARG A 34 -10.42 -7.20 -40.17
C ARG A 34 -11.85 -6.94 -39.68
N VAL A 35 -12.24 -5.67 -39.57
CA VAL A 35 -13.60 -5.27 -39.19
C VAL A 35 -14.60 -5.62 -40.28
N ALA A 36 -14.24 -5.41 -41.55
CA ALA A 36 -15.08 -5.80 -42.69
C ALA A 36 -15.26 -7.32 -42.79
N VAL A 37 -14.18 -8.11 -42.59
CA VAL A 37 -14.26 -9.58 -42.58
C VAL A 37 -15.10 -10.09 -41.41
N ALA A 38 -15.03 -9.46 -40.23
CA ALA A 38 -15.91 -9.81 -39.10
C ALA A 38 -17.38 -9.46 -39.36
N LYS A 39 -17.67 -8.43 -40.17
CA LYS A 39 -19.03 -8.01 -40.52
C LYS A 39 -19.65 -8.84 -41.67
N VAL A 40 -18.83 -9.36 -42.57
CA VAL A 40 -19.27 -10.22 -43.69
C VAL A 40 -19.50 -11.66 -43.24
N ARG A 41 -18.84 -12.11 -42.16
CA ARG A 41 -19.03 -13.43 -41.56
C ARG A 41 -20.25 -13.48 -40.63
N GLY A 42 -21.33 -12.82 -41.06
CA GLY A 42 -22.65 -12.90 -40.46
C GLY A 42 -23.22 -14.28 -40.67
N ASP A 43 -22.91 -15.19 -39.75
CA ASP A 43 -23.68 -16.40 -39.54
C ASP A 43 -25.04 -15.96 -38.98
N GLY A 44 -25.98 -15.79 -39.91
CA GLY A 44 -27.39 -15.69 -39.60
C GLY A 44 -27.90 -17.08 -39.27
N ASP A 45 -28.16 -17.33 -37.99
CA ASP A 45 -29.15 -18.33 -37.61
C ASP A 45 -30.01 -17.78 -36.49
N GLY A 46 -31.31 -17.77 -36.75
CA GLY A 46 -32.30 -17.20 -35.86
C GLY A 46 -32.54 -18.15 -34.70
N ASN A 47 -32.22 -17.70 -33.49
CA ASN A 47 -32.97 -18.12 -32.32
C ASN A 47 -33.06 -16.98 -31.32
N GLN A 48 -34.29 -16.63 -30.97
CA GLN A 48 -34.62 -15.74 -29.88
C GLN A 48 -34.16 -16.40 -28.58
N THR A 49 -32.89 -16.23 -28.21
CA THR A 49 -32.46 -16.45 -26.84
C THR A 49 -32.61 -15.12 -26.12
N VAL A 50 -33.75 -15.00 -25.45
CA VAL A 50 -33.94 -14.35 -24.15
C VAL A 50 -32.66 -13.66 -23.70
N TRP A 51 -32.71 -12.34 -23.53
CA TRP A 51 -31.77 -11.60 -22.72
C TRP A 51 -31.76 -12.21 -21.32
N ARG A 52 -31.02 -13.30 -21.14
CA ARG A 52 -30.58 -13.76 -19.85
C ARG A 52 -29.66 -12.64 -19.44
N ARG A 53 -30.23 -11.72 -18.66
CA ARG A 53 -29.50 -10.87 -17.75
C ARG A 53 -28.77 -11.83 -16.86
N ASP A 54 -27.64 -12.33 -17.34
CA ASP A 54 -26.68 -13.05 -16.54
C ASP A 54 -26.21 -11.99 -15.56
N GLY A 55 -26.89 -11.95 -14.41
CA GLY A 55 -26.55 -11.20 -13.22
C GLY A 55 -25.27 -11.72 -12.61
N ASN A 56 -24.29 -11.98 -13.46
CA ASN A 56 -22.97 -12.37 -13.11
C ASN A 56 -22.17 -11.08 -12.94
N THR A 57 -22.46 -10.37 -11.85
CA THR A 57 -21.55 -9.39 -11.25
C THR A 57 -20.32 -10.15 -10.74
N ASN A 58 -19.57 -10.75 -11.66
CA ASN A 58 -18.38 -11.50 -11.33
C ASN A 58 -17.25 -10.51 -11.09
N HIS A 59 -17.17 -10.10 -9.82
CA HIS A 59 -15.95 -9.83 -9.10
C HIS A 59 -14.97 -8.93 -9.87
N ALA A 60 -15.25 -7.63 -9.88
CA ALA A 60 -14.12 -6.72 -9.70
C ALA A 60 -13.35 -7.24 -8.48
N PRO A 61 -12.03 -7.51 -8.57
CA PRO A 61 -11.27 -7.92 -7.40
C PRO A 61 -11.62 -6.94 -6.28
N GLY A 62 -12.01 -7.42 -5.11
CA GLY A 62 -12.48 -6.55 -4.04
C GLY A 62 -11.36 -5.60 -3.63
N TYR A 63 -11.28 -4.43 -4.25
CA TYR A 63 -10.32 -3.37 -3.96
C TYR A 63 -11.01 -2.42 -2.98
N GLY A 64 -10.81 -2.68 -1.69
CA GLY A 64 -11.49 -1.96 -0.62
C GLY A 64 -10.83 -2.13 0.75
N GLY A 65 -9.80 -2.96 0.88
CA GLY A 65 -9.08 -3.17 2.13
C GLY A 65 -8.34 -1.92 2.56
N THR A 66 -7.58 -1.29 1.65
CA THR A 66 -6.89 -0.03 1.98
C THR A 66 -7.88 1.08 2.33
N PHE A 67 -8.95 1.21 1.57
CA PHE A 67 -10.00 2.19 1.84
C PHE A 67 -10.67 1.93 3.19
N ALA A 68 -11.00 0.68 3.50
CA ALA A 68 -11.58 0.29 4.79
C ALA A 68 -10.66 0.64 5.96
N LEU A 69 -9.34 0.41 5.83
CA LEU A 69 -8.36 0.80 6.85
C LEU A 69 -8.30 2.32 7.01
N VAL A 70 -8.27 3.08 5.91
CA VAL A 70 -8.29 4.55 5.95
C VAL A 70 -9.55 5.05 6.66
N MET A 71 -10.71 4.51 6.32
CA MET A 71 -11.98 4.85 6.97
C MET A 71 -11.99 4.48 8.45
N ALA A 72 -11.50 3.30 8.83
CA ALA A 72 -11.45 2.87 10.23
C ALA A 72 -10.60 3.84 11.08
N ASN A 73 -9.45 4.26 10.58
CA ASN A 73 -8.58 5.23 11.24
C ASN A 73 -9.24 6.61 11.36
N ALA A 74 -9.88 7.09 10.28
CA ALA A 74 -10.58 8.37 10.28
C ALA A 74 -11.79 8.38 11.24
N VAL A 75 -12.58 7.30 11.25
CA VAL A 75 -13.72 7.14 12.16
C VAL A 75 -13.25 7.10 13.61
N MET A 76 -12.21 6.33 13.93
CA MET A 76 -11.66 6.28 15.28
C MET A 76 -11.17 7.66 15.75
N TYR A 77 -10.50 8.43 14.89
CA TYR A 77 -10.11 9.80 15.21
C TYR A 77 -11.31 10.74 15.39
N ALA A 78 -12.35 10.61 14.57
CA ALA A 78 -13.57 11.41 14.71
C ALA A 78 -14.31 11.08 16.02
N LEU A 79 -14.35 9.81 16.41
CA LEU A 79 -14.91 9.38 17.70
C LEU A 79 -14.13 9.95 18.89
N ASP A 80 -12.80 9.94 18.83
CA ASP A 80 -11.93 10.41 19.91
C ASP A 80 -11.87 11.95 20.02
N HIS A 81 -11.57 12.66 18.93
CA HIS A 81 -11.34 14.12 18.96
C HIS A 81 -12.57 14.94 18.62
N GLY A 82 -13.46 14.40 17.77
CA GLY A 82 -14.68 15.08 17.34
C GLY A 82 -15.82 14.90 18.34
N ILE A 83 -16.24 13.65 18.52
CA ILE A 83 -17.35 13.27 19.42
C ILE A 83 -16.90 13.23 20.88
N LYS A 84 -15.58 13.10 21.15
CA LYS A 84 -15.01 12.97 22.50
C LYS A 84 -15.58 11.78 23.25
N TRP A 85 -15.70 10.65 22.54
CA TRP A 85 -16.21 9.43 23.11
C TRP A 85 -15.24 8.90 24.18
N GLU A 86 -15.66 8.88 25.44
CA GLU A 86 -14.81 8.55 26.60
C GLU A 86 -14.10 7.19 26.48
N MET A 87 -14.73 6.23 25.80
CA MET A 87 -14.15 4.90 25.61
C MET A 87 -12.96 4.91 24.63
N ALA A 88 -12.81 5.92 23.76
CA ALA A 88 -11.73 5.97 22.78
C ALA A 88 -10.34 5.96 23.44
N LYS A 89 -10.17 6.65 24.57
CA LYS A 89 -8.91 6.66 25.33
C LYS A 89 -8.55 5.29 25.92
N THR A 90 -9.54 4.41 26.15
CA THR A 90 -9.27 3.04 26.62
C THR A 90 -8.63 2.17 25.54
N MET A 91 -8.68 2.60 24.27
CA MET A 91 -8.06 1.93 23.13
C MET A 91 -6.57 2.28 22.97
N TYR A 92 -6.07 3.28 23.70
CA TYR A 92 -4.66 3.66 23.69
C TYR A 92 -3.84 2.60 24.40
N LEU A 93 -2.62 2.34 23.92
CA LEU A 93 -1.76 1.34 24.53
C LEU A 93 -1.12 1.91 25.80
N ASN A 94 -1.63 1.49 26.95
CA ASN A 94 -1.12 1.92 28.26
C ASN A 94 0.05 1.02 28.69
N HIS A 95 1.28 1.55 28.75
CA HIS A 95 2.47 0.76 29.05
C HIS A 95 2.56 0.31 30.51
N ALA A 96 1.88 1.00 31.44
CA ALA A 96 1.85 0.63 32.85
C ALA A 96 0.83 -0.47 33.15
N SER A 97 -0.30 -0.49 32.43
CA SER A 97 -1.44 -1.38 32.70
C SER A 97 -2.15 -1.82 31.41
N TRP A 98 -1.38 -2.38 30.49
CA TRP A 98 -1.86 -2.74 29.16
C TRP A 98 -2.94 -3.83 29.19
N LYS A 99 -3.79 -3.80 28.17
CA LYS A 99 -4.80 -4.81 27.88
C LYS A 99 -4.55 -5.42 26.51
N TRP A 100 -4.88 -6.69 26.33
CA TRP A 100 -4.52 -7.42 25.11
C TRP A 100 -5.12 -6.81 23.83
N TRP A 101 -6.34 -6.25 23.89
CA TRP A 101 -6.96 -5.59 22.73
C TRP A 101 -6.24 -4.30 22.32
N GLN A 102 -5.57 -3.61 23.26
CA GLN A 102 -4.86 -2.37 22.98
C GLN A 102 -3.67 -2.55 22.03
N VAL A 103 -3.14 -3.77 21.94
CA VAL A 103 -2.10 -4.13 20.97
C VAL A 103 -2.58 -3.90 19.53
N VAL A 104 -3.87 -4.04 19.26
CA VAL A 104 -4.46 -3.83 17.93
C VAL A 104 -5.16 -2.48 17.86
N THR A 105 -5.97 -2.12 18.86
CA THR A 105 -6.80 -0.91 18.78
C THR A 105 -5.97 0.38 18.78
N SER A 106 -4.80 0.38 19.43
CA SER A 106 -3.91 1.55 19.47
C SER A 106 -3.38 1.94 18.08
N THR A 107 -3.30 0.98 17.15
CA THR A 107 -2.90 1.21 15.75
C THR A 107 -3.89 2.14 15.03
N PHE A 108 -5.15 2.21 15.48
CA PHE A 108 -6.18 3.09 14.89
C PHE A 108 -6.30 4.45 15.59
N CYS A 109 -5.70 4.61 16.76
CA CYS A 109 -5.78 5.83 17.56
C CYS A 109 -4.73 6.84 17.10
N HIS A 110 -5.03 8.14 17.12
CA HIS A 110 -4.08 9.18 16.68
C HIS A 110 -4.13 10.41 17.59
N ALA A 111 -2.99 10.88 18.07
CA ALA A 111 -2.92 12.01 19.01
C ALA A 111 -3.34 13.36 18.40
N SER A 112 -3.18 13.56 17.09
CA SER A 112 -3.44 14.83 16.40
C SER A 112 -3.81 14.64 14.93
N TRP A 113 -4.38 15.69 14.32
CA TRP A 113 -4.76 15.69 12.91
C TRP A 113 -3.55 15.53 11.97
N SER A 114 -2.43 16.17 12.29
CA SER A 114 -1.19 16.03 11.49
C SER A 114 -0.64 14.60 11.56
N HIS A 115 -0.74 13.96 12.72
CA HIS A 115 -0.37 12.57 12.92
C HIS A 115 -1.29 11.62 12.14
N LEU A 116 -2.62 11.83 12.20
CA LEU A 116 -3.58 11.06 11.41
C LEU A 116 -3.35 11.22 9.90
N SER A 117 -3.40 12.46 9.41
CA SER A 117 -3.32 12.74 7.96
C SER A 117 -2.01 12.22 7.35
N GLY A 118 -0.91 12.29 8.10
CA GLY A 118 0.36 11.71 7.68
C GLY A 118 0.33 10.19 7.53
N ASN A 119 -0.24 9.49 8.51
CA ASN A 119 -0.41 8.05 8.47
C ASN A 119 -1.38 7.62 7.37
N LEU A 120 -2.52 8.31 7.21
CA LEU A 120 -3.50 8.01 6.16
C LEU A 120 -2.92 8.18 4.76
N PHE A 121 -2.11 9.22 4.54
CA PHE A 121 -1.43 9.44 3.27
C PHE A 121 -0.50 8.27 2.91
N LEU A 122 0.37 7.87 3.82
CA LEU A 122 1.28 6.75 3.59
C LEU A 122 0.55 5.39 3.55
N LEU A 123 -0.45 5.19 4.40
CA LEU A 123 -1.32 4.01 4.38
C LEU A 123 -2.02 3.87 3.04
N TYR A 124 -2.55 4.95 2.48
CA TYR A 124 -3.19 4.91 1.18
C TYR A 124 -2.18 4.50 0.10
N ILE A 125 -0.98 5.09 0.10
CA ILE A 125 0.05 4.79 -0.90
C ILE A 125 0.56 3.35 -0.78
N PHE A 126 1.09 2.96 0.39
CA PHE A 126 1.67 1.62 0.56
C PHE A 126 0.61 0.54 0.66
N GLY A 127 -0.54 0.85 1.26
CA GLY A 127 -1.67 -0.06 1.30
C GLY A 127 -2.15 -0.42 -0.09
N ARG A 128 -2.27 0.55 -1.02
CA ARG A 128 -2.64 0.27 -2.41
C ARG A 128 -1.61 -0.59 -3.12
N LEU A 129 -0.32 -0.34 -2.91
CA LEU A 129 0.73 -1.17 -3.49
C LEU A 129 0.68 -2.62 -2.99
N VAL A 130 0.40 -2.83 -1.69
CA VAL A 130 0.24 -4.18 -1.15
C VAL A 130 -1.07 -4.82 -1.61
N GLU A 131 -2.18 -4.05 -1.65
CA GLU A 131 -3.50 -4.53 -2.09
C GLU A 131 -3.50 -4.96 -3.56
N GLU A 132 -2.75 -4.27 -4.42
CA GLU A 132 -2.61 -4.64 -5.84
C GLU A 132 -1.90 -5.98 -6.03
N GLU A 133 -1.00 -6.33 -5.11
CA GLU A 133 -0.18 -7.55 -5.21
C GLU A 133 -0.79 -8.74 -4.42
N GLU A 134 -1.36 -8.48 -3.25
CA GLU A 134 -1.83 -9.48 -2.27
C GLU A 134 -3.37 -9.47 -2.06
N GLY A 135 -4.08 -8.49 -2.65
CA GLY A 135 -5.52 -8.30 -2.48
C GLY A 135 -5.94 -7.63 -1.17
N ALA A 136 -7.24 -7.38 -1.02
CA ALA A 136 -7.80 -6.67 0.16
C ALA A 136 -7.55 -7.40 1.48
N PHE A 137 -7.66 -8.73 1.50
CA PHE A 137 -7.37 -9.50 2.71
C PHE A 137 -5.89 -9.40 3.10
N GLY A 138 -4.99 -9.49 2.11
CA GLY A 138 -3.54 -9.39 2.32
C GLY A 138 -3.13 -8.06 2.95
N VAL A 139 -3.62 -6.93 2.42
CA VAL A 139 -3.29 -5.61 3.00
C VAL A 139 -3.85 -5.43 4.42
N VAL A 140 -5.07 -5.92 4.70
CA VAL A 140 -5.67 -5.81 6.04
C VAL A 140 -4.88 -6.65 7.04
N MET A 141 -4.54 -7.90 6.71
CA MET A 141 -3.75 -8.75 7.58
C MET A 141 -2.34 -8.19 7.79
N ALA A 142 -1.68 -7.72 6.74
CA ALA A 142 -0.36 -7.12 6.84
C ALA A 142 -0.37 -5.89 7.76
N TYR A 143 -1.37 -5.02 7.62
CA TYR A 143 -1.55 -3.85 8.49
C TYR A 143 -1.73 -4.26 9.96
N LEU A 144 -2.63 -5.21 10.24
CA LEU A 144 -2.90 -5.66 11.62
C LEU A 144 -1.70 -6.36 12.25
N ILE A 145 -1.02 -7.25 11.52
CA ILE A 145 0.15 -7.98 12.03
C ILE A 145 1.32 -7.02 12.30
N CYS A 146 1.62 -6.12 11.36
CA CYS A 146 2.71 -5.17 11.53
C CYS A 146 2.41 -4.16 12.65
N GLY A 147 1.15 -3.69 12.76
CA GLY A 147 0.71 -2.82 13.85
C GLY A 147 0.77 -3.48 15.22
N ALA A 148 0.32 -4.74 15.31
CA ALA A 148 0.40 -5.52 16.54
C ALA A 148 1.85 -5.78 16.95
N ALA A 149 2.72 -6.16 16.01
CA ALA A 149 4.14 -6.37 16.26
C ALA A 149 4.83 -5.08 16.75
N ALA A 150 4.52 -3.93 16.14
CA ALA A 150 5.02 -2.64 16.57
C ALA A 150 4.55 -2.27 17.98
N SER A 151 3.28 -2.51 18.28
CA SER A 151 2.69 -2.29 19.60
C SER A 151 3.35 -3.18 20.67
N LEU A 152 3.57 -4.46 20.38
CA LEU A 152 4.27 -5.38 21.29
C LEU A 152 5.72 -4.97 21.53
N ALA A 153 6.45 -4.60 20.48
CA ALA A 153 7.81 -4.10 20.61
C ALA A 153 7.85 -2.82 21.47
N SER A 154 6.88 -1.93 21.28
CA SER A 154 6.74 -0.73 22.10
C SER A 154 6.56 -1.08 23.59
N LEU A 155 5.72 -2.06 23.95
CA LEU A 155 5.52 -2.49 25.35
C LEU A 155 6.79 -3.01 26.01
N VAL A 156 7.66 -3.65 25.24
CA VAL A 156 8.90 -4.26 25.76
C VAL A 156 10.01 -3.22 25.89
N MET A 157 10.11 -2.30 24.92
CA MET A 157 11.28 -1.43 24.79
C MET A 157 11.09 -0.05 25.42
N LEU A 158 9.86 0.32 25.80
CA LEU A 158 9.55 1.64 26.34
C LEU A 158 9.33 1.63 27.85
N PRO A 159 9.64 2.74 28.52
CA PRO A 159 9.38 2.86 29.95
C PRO A 159 7.86 2.86 30.19
N ARG A 160 7.45 2.19 31.27
CA ARG A 160 6.04 2.13 31.69
C ARG A 160 5.50 3.49 32.13
N THR A 161 6.39 4.33 32.63
CA THR A 161 6.06 5.65 33.18
C THR A 161 7.08 6.70 32.75
N SER A 162 6.63 7.92 32.53
CA SER A 162 7.45 9.10 32.29
C SER A 162 7.53 9.98 33.54
N ALA A 163 8.65 10.70 33.71
CA ALA A 163 8.84 11.68 34.78
C ALA A 163 7.96 12.94 34.66
N GLN A 164 7.08 12.99 33.66
CA GLN A 164 6.12 14.08 33.40
C GLN A 164 4.79 13.85 34.13
N GLY A 165 4.84 13.65 35.45
CA GLY A 165 3.63 13.63 36.29
C GLY A 165 2.90 14.99 36.30
N PHE A 166 1.72 15.02 36.92
CA PHE A 166 0.90 16.23 37.02
C PHE A 166 1.68 17.35 37.73
N LEU A 167 1.80 18.51 37.08
CA LEU A 167 2.61 19.65 37.56
C LEU A 167 4.09 19.33 37.85
N GLY A 168 4.65 18.32 37.17
CA GLY A 168 6.03 17.86 37.40
C GLY A 168 6.18 17.03 38.68
N MET A 169 5.08 16.66 39.33
CA MET A 169 5.08 15.81 40.52
C MET A 169 4.62 14.38 40.15
N GLY A 170 5.47 13.41 40.46
CA GLY A 170 5.18 11.99 40.26
C GLY A 170 5.43 11.47 38.85
N ASN A 171 5.08 10.21 38.63
CA ASN A 171 5.24 9.51 37.37
C ASN A 171 3.90 9.41 36.65
N ALA A 172 3.85 9.73 35.36
CA ALA A 172 2.67 9.52 34.52
C ALA A 172 2.80 8.23 33.70
N PRO A 173 1.71 7.48 33.46
CA PRO A 173 1.75 6.33 32.56
C PRO A 173 2.06 6.77 31.14
N VAL A 174 2.91 5.99 30.47
CA VAL A 174 3.20 6.19 29.05
C VAL A 174 2.09 5.55 28.22
N PHE A 175 1.65 6.27 27.20
CA PHE A 175 0.72 5.76 26.20
C PHE A 175 1.38 5.70 24.82
N SER A 176 0.94 4.79 23.96
CA SER A 176 1.27 4.76 22.53
C SER A 176 0.02 4.68 21.68
N VAL A 177 0.04 5.42 20.57
CA VAL A 177 -1.02 5.47 19.56
C VAL A 177 -0.39 5.69 18.18
N GLY A 178 -1.05 5.21 17.14
CA GLY A 178 -0.72 5.55 15.76
C GLY A 178 -0.57 4.34 14.85
N ALA A 179 -0.92 4.53 13.58
CA ALA A 179 -0.82 3.51 12.54
C ALA A 179 0.61 3.31 12.01
N SER A 180 1.57 4.08 12.50
CA SER A 180 2.85 4.25 11.81
C SER A 180 3.67 2.98 11.76
N GLY A 181 3.72 2.18 12.83
CA GLY A 181 4.35 0.84 12.79
C GLY A 181 3.75 -0.06 11.70
N ALA A 182 2.42 -0.05 11.55
CA ALA A 182 1.75 -0.80 10.48
C ALA A 182 2.10 -0.26 9.09
N VAL A 183 2.14 1.06 8.92
CA VAL A 183 2.49 1.74 7.66
C VAL A 183 3.92 1.44 7.23
N PHE A 184 4.89 1.50 8.15
CA PHE A 184 6.28 1.12 7.88
C PHE A 184 6.42 -0.37 7.54
N GLY A 185 5.62 -1.23 8.18
CA GLY A 185 5.49 -2.63 7.79
C GLY A 185 4.96 -2.81 6.37
N LEU A 186 3.90 -2.10 5.98
CA LEU A 186 3.36 -2.11 4.62
C LEU A 186 4.37 -1.59 3.60
N PHE A 187 5.15 -0.56 3.94
CA PHE A 187 6.26 -0.11 3.10
C PHE A 187 7.28 -1.23 2.88
N ALA A 188 7.71 -1.91 3.94
CA ALA A 188 8.66 -3.01 3.84
C ALA A 188 8.11 -4.18 2.99
N VAL A 189 6.84 -4.56 3.19
CA VAL A 189 6.15 -5.57 2.39
C VAL A 189 6.11 -5.15 0.92
N ALA A 190 5.67 -3.93 0.62
CA ALA A 190 5.57 -3.41 -0.75
C ALA A 190 6.93 -3.40 -1.47
N VAL A 191 8.00 -2.95 -0.79
CA VAL A 191 9.36 -2.95 -1.34
C VAL A 191 9.83 -4.37 -1.60
N MET A 192 9.65 -5.28 -0.65
CA MET A 192 10.15 -6.65 -0.79
C MET A 192 9.43 -7.40 -1.92
N VAL A 193 8.09 -7.31 -2.00
CA VAL A 193 7.31 -7.90 -3.08
C VAL A 193 7.77 -7.37 -4.44
N LYS A 194 7.99 -6.05 -4.56
CA LYS A 194 8.48 -5.43 -5.79
C LYS A 194 9.89 -5.91 -6.18
N MET A 195 10.78 -6.10 -5.20
CA MET A 195 12.14 -6.62 -5.41
C MET A 195 12.13 -8.08 -5.87
N MET A 196 11.27 -8.92 -5.27
CA MET A 196 11.16 -10.34 -5.62
C MET A 196 10.60 -10.57 -7.03
N LYS A 197 9.66 -9.72 -7.49
CA LYS A 197 9.07 -9.78 -8.85
C LYS A 197 9.97 -9.14 -9.93
N GLY A 198 11.26 -8.96 -9.67
CA GLY A 198 12.28 -8.51 -10.62
C GLY A 198 12.71 -7.05 -10.44
N PHE A 199 14.03 -6.84 -10.44
CA PHE A 199 14.67 -5.54 -10.26
C PHE A 199 14.51 -4.66 -11.51
N SER A 200 14.03 -3.43 -11.36
CA SER A 200 13.95 -2.46 -12.45
C SER A 200 14.32 -1.09 -11.92
N PHE A 201 15.15 -0.33 -12.65
CA PHE A 201 15.58 1.02 -12.25
C PHE A 201 14.39 1.96 -11.94
N ARG A 202 13.27 1.79 -12.65
CA ARG A 202 12.01 2.50 -12.37
C ARG A 202 11.46 2.21 -10.96
N LYS A 203 11.53 0.96 -10.50
CA LYS A 203 11.07 0.55 -9.16
C LYS A 203 11.99 1.11 -8.06
N LEU A 204 13.28 1.25 -8.32
CA LEU A 204 14.22 1.88 -7.39
C LEU A 204 13.96 3.38 -7.27
N LEU A 205 13.66 4.05 -8.39
CA LEU A 205 13.23 5.46 -8.38
C LEU A 205 11.90 5.64 -7.64
N GLU A 206 10.91 4.78 -7.87
CA GLU A 206 9.66 4.79 -7.11
C GLU A 206 9.93 4.63 -5.61
N ALA A 207 10.75 3.65 -5.21
CA ALA A 207 11.11 3.43 -3.81
C ALA A 207 11.88 4.62 -3.21
N GLY A 208 12.77 5.28 -3.96
CA GLY A 208 13.49 6.48 -3.52
C GLY A 208 12.58 7.69 -3.34
N ILE A 209 11.68 7.94 -4.32
CA ILE A 209 10.68 9.02 -4.26
C ILE A 209 9.67 8.76 -3.14
N LEU A 210 9.34 7.51 -2.84
CA LEU A 210 8.48 7.14 -1.71
C LEU A 210 9.23 7.24 -0.38
N GLY A 211 10.51 6.86 -0.36
CA GLY A 211 11.37 6.85 0.82
C GLY A 211 11.56 8.23 1.44
N GLN A 212 11.66 9.30 0.64
CA GLN A 212 11.72 10.66 1.18
C GLN A 212 10.49 11.02 2.02
N PHE A 213 9.28 10.61 1.62
CA PHE A 213 8.07 10.87 2.43
C PHE A 213 8.10 10.10 3.75
N VAL A 214 8.69 8.90 3.76
CA VAL A 214 8.89 8.11 4.98
C VAL A 214 9.90 8.80 5.91
N VAL A 215 11.00 9.32 5.36
CA VAL A 215 12.03 10.05 6.12
C VAL A 215 11.48 11.38 6.67
N GLU A 216 10.77 12.15 5.85
CA GLU A 216 10.13 13.40 6.28
C GLU A 216 9.09 13.17 7.38
N LYS A 217 8.33 12.06 7.30
CA LYS A 217 7.40 11.67 8.38
C LYS A 217 8.14 11.29 9.65
N LEU A 218 9.22 10.51 9.54
CA LEU A 218 10.07 10.17 10.68
C LEU A 218 10.63 11.42 11.36
N LEU A 219 11.13 12.38 10.57
CA LEU A 219 11.70 13.63 11.08
C LEU A 219 10.63 14.59 11.64
N GLY A 220 9.46 14.65 11.01
CA GLY A 220 8.34 15.47 11.46
C GLY A 220 7.74 15.01 12.79
N GLU A 221 7.68 13.69 13.00
CA GLU A 221 7.24 13.11 14.27
C GLU A 221 8.23 13.39 15.41
N VAL A 222 9.53 13.32 15.13
CA VAL A 222 10.58 13.71 16.09
C VAL A 222 10.50 15.21 16.44
N HIS A 223 10.19 16.08 15.47
CA HIS A 223 10.08 17.52 15.69
C HIS A 223 8.84 17.93 16.49
N MET A 224 7.68 17.31 16.24
CA MET A 224 6.43 17.61 16.95
C MET A 224 6.51 17.30 18.45
N GLN A 225 7.43 16.41 18.83
CA GLN A 225 7.71 16.05 20.21
C GLN A 225 8.63 17.05 20.93
N ALA A 226 9.60 17.64 20.23
CA ALA A 226 10.54 18.61 20.82
C ALA A 226 9.82 19.86 21.37
N ASN A 227 8.60 20.13 20.89
CA ASN A 227 7.78 21.28 21.27
C ASN A 227 6.70 20.98 22.35
N GLY A 228 6.82 19.86 23.08
CA GLY A 228 6.02 19.62 24.30
C GLY A 228 4.52 19.34 24.10
N GLY A 229 4.09 18.97 22.89
CA GLY A 229 2.67 18.94 22.51
C GLY A 229 1.86 17.67 22.84
N SER A 230 2.38 16.67 23.56
CA SER A 230 1.58 15.47 23.84
C SER A 230 2.04 14.70 25.09
N LEU A 231 1.07 14.30 25.92
CA LEU A 231 1.20 13.43 27.10
C LEU A 231 1.51 11.94 26.75
N VAL A 232 1.86 11.69 25.49
CA VAL A 232 2.17 10.38 24.90
C VAL A 232 3.67 10.44 24.60
N ALA A 233 4.48 9.65 25.32
CA ALA A 233 5.94 9.65 25.13
C ALA A 233 6.24 9.40 23.63
N GLY A 234 7.01 10.28 22.97
CA GLY A 234 6.93 10.43 21.51
C GLY A 234 8.18 10.14 20.68
N ALA A 235 9.41 10.14 21.23
CA ALA A 235 10.64 9.93 20.40
C ALA A 235 10.97 8.46 20.27
N SER A 236 11.26 7.87 21.43
CA SER A 236 11.70 6.48 21.52
C SER A 236 10.61 5.56 21.00
N VAL A 237 9.37 5.91 21.30
CA VAL A 237 8.17 5.17 20.88
C VAL A 237 8.06 5.09 19.37
N ASN A 238 8.22 6.22 18.68
CA ASN A 238 8.01 6.28 17.24
C ASN A 238 9.12 5.55 16.48
N HIS A 239 10.39 5.73 16.85
CA HIS A 239 11.48 5.00 16.21
C HIS A 239 11.38 3.49 16.41
N ILE A 240 11.09 3.04 17.65
CA ILE A 240 10.93 1.62 17.95
C ILE A 240 9.75 1.05 17.19
N ALA A 241 8.60 1.71 17.17
CA ALA A 241 7.41 1.26 16.47
C ALA A 241 7.64 1.15 14.95
N HIS A 242 8.34 2.11 14.35
CA HIS A 242 8.64 2.07 12.91
C HIS A 242 9.60 0.95 12.55
N ILE A 243 10.69 0.78 13.31
CA ILE A 243 11.69 -0.25 13.04
C ILE A 243 11.09 -1.64 13.23
N SER A 244 10.40 -1.86 14.36
CA SER A 244 9.76 -3.15 14.65
C SER A 244 8.64 -3.48 13.66
N GLY A 245 7.84 -2.49 13.25
CA GLY A 245 6.83 -2.65 12.20
C GLY A 245 7.44 -3.03 10.84
N ALA A 246 8.51 -2.35 10.42
CA ALA A 246 9.24 -2.69 9.20
C ALA A 246 9.85 -4.10 9.25
N LEU A 247 10.47 -4.48 10.37
CA LEU A 247 11.02 -5.82 10.58
C LEU A 247 9.93 -6.90 10.55
N ALA A 248 8.77 -6.65 11.15
CA ALA A 248 7.62 -7.54 11.08
C ALA A 248 7.13 -7.71 9.64
N GLY A 249 7.11 -6.63 8.85
CA GLY A 249 6.78 -6.68 7.42
C GLY A 249 7.76 -7.55 6.62
N VAL A 250 9.07 -7.40 6.85
CA VAL A 250 10.11 -8.25 6.24
C VAL A 250 9.95 -9.71 6.64
N PHE A 251 9.67 -9.97 7.92
CA PHE A 251 9.46 -11.33 8.40
C PHE A 251 8.19 -11.96 7.82
N LEU A 252 7.10 -11.21 7.74
CA LEU A 252 5.82 -11.67 7.18
C LEU A 252 6.00 -12.12 5.73
N ILE A 253 6.63 -11.30 4.89
CA ILE A 253 6.83 -11.68 3.49
C ILE A 253 7.83 -12.82 3.33
N PHE A 254 8.86 -12.89 4.18
CA PHE A 254 9.76 -14.05 4.22
C PHE A 254 8.98 -15.33 4.54
N LEU A 255 8.03 -15.30 5.47
CA LEU A 255 7.22 -16.47 5.81
C LEU A 255 6.25 -16.84 4.68
N LEU A 256 5.55 -15.88 4.10
CA LEU A 256 4.61 -16.11 3.00
C LEU A 256 5.27 -16.72 1.78
N THR A 257 6.52 -16.36 1.50
CA THR A 257 7.29 -16.88 0.37
C THR A 257 7.83 -18.29 0.60
N ARG A 258 7.76 -18.81 1.84
CA ARG A 258 8.08 -20.20 2.18
C ARG A 258 6.88 -21.14 2.10
N LEU A 259 5.66 -20.61 2.02
CA LEU A 259 4.46 -21.42 1.85
C LEU A 259 4.32 -21.83 0.38
N PRO A 260 4.11 -23.13 0.08
CA PRO A 260 3.79 -23.58 -1.27
C PRO A 260 2.56 -22.82 -1.79
N SER A 261 2.68 -22.18 -2.96
CA SER A 261 1.52 -21.58 -3.62
C SER A 261 0.77 -22.69 -4.33
N ASP A 262 -0.36 -23.12 -3.77
CA ASP A 262 -1.30 -24.01 -4.48
C ASP A 262 -1.97 -23.21 -5.60
N LYS A 263 -1.27 -23.11 -6.73
CA LYS A 263 -1.82 -22.65 -7.99
C LYS A 263 -1.38 -23.61 -9.10
N ASP A 264 -2.02 -24.79 -9.14
CA ASP A 264 -2.47 -25.36 -10.42
C ASP A 264 -3.48 -26.53 -10.25
N PRO A 265 -4.79 -26.31 -10.47
CA PRO A 265 -5.72 -27.42 -10.70
C PRO A 265 -5.86 -27.80 -12.19
N SER A 266 -5.02 -27.28 -13.10
CA SER A 266 -5.21 -27.50 -14.55
C SER A 266 -4.22 -28.44 -15.24
N SER A 267 -3.28 -29.06 -14.52
CA SER A 267 -2.45 -30.12 -15.08
C SER A 267 -3.18 -31.48 -15.05
N THR A 268 -4.27 -31.60 -15.82
CA THR A 268 -4.78 -32.94 -16.17
C THR A 268 -3.69 -33.67 -16.95
N PRO A 269 -3.18 -34.83 -16.49
CA PRO A 269 -2.25 -35.61 -17.29
C PRO A 269 -2.99 -36.09 -18.53
N SER A 270 -2.52 -35.69 -19.71
CA SER A 270 -2.94 -36.26 -20.98
C SER A 270 -2.61 -37.75 -20.94
N THR A 271 -3.61 -38.57 -20.61
CA THR A 271 -3.56 -40.02 -20.78
C THR A 271 -3.37 -40.30 -22.27
N ALA A 272 -2.13 -40.58 -22.67
CA ALA A 272 -1.88 -41.28 -23.92
C ALA A 272 -2.43 -42.70 -23.75
N ALA A 273 -3.53 -42.98 -24.46
CA ALA A 273 -4.09 -44.32 -24.59
C ALA A 273 -3.17 -45.18 -25.49
N PRO A 274 -3.15 -46.51 -25.28
CA PRO A 274 -2.17 -47.45 -25.85
C PRO A 274 -2.28 -47.64 -27.37
#